data_AF-A0A1W9RQN7-F1
#
_entry.id   AF-A0A1W9RQN7-F1
#
_cell.length_a   1.000
_cell.length_b   1.000
_cell.length_c   1.000
_cell.angle_alpha   90.00
_cell.angle_beta   90.00
_cell.angle_gamma   90.00
#
_symmetry.space_group_name_H-M   'P 1'
#
loop_
_entity.id
_entity.type
_entity.pdbx_description
1 polymer ?
#
loop_
_entity_poly.entity_id
_entity_poly.type
_entity_poly.pdbx_seq_one_letter_code
_entity_poly.pdbx_strand_id
1 'polypeptide(L)' 'MYDYFRRNFSDGYDFDDEFGGQKKIKPIKKATPKIGRNDPCPCGSGKKYKHCCGKNIK' A
#
# COMPACT_ATOMS: atom_id res chain seq x y z
N MET A 1 -60.41 2.96 -15.50
CA MET A 1 -61.39 2.14 -14.76
C MET A 1 -61.11 0.64 -14.95
N TYR A 2 -59.85 0.20 -14.92
CA TYR A 2 -59.55 -1.17 -14.47
C TYR A 2 -58.25 -1.09 -13.68
N ASP A 3 -58.34 -1.56 -12.45
CA ASP A 3 -57.32 -1.64 -11.42
C ASP A 3 -55.97 -2.15 -11.93
N TYR A 4 -54.90 -1.44 -11.58
CA TYR A 4 -53.62 -2.11 -11.38
C TYR A 4 -52.95 -1.61 -10.10
N PHE A 5 -53.50 -2.09 -8.98
CA PHE A 5 -52.73 -2.49 -7.81
C PHE A 5 -51.61 -1.55 -7.37
N ARG A 6 -52.00 -0.56 -6.56
CA ARG A 6 -51.31 -0.11 -5.33
C ARG A 6 -50.12 -1.01 -4.91
N ARG A 7 -48.92 -0.76 -5.46
CA ARG A 7 -47.68 -1.33 -4.92
C ARG A 7 -47.29 -0.52 -3.69
N ASN A 8 -47.53 -1.09 -2.53
CA ASN A 8 -47.00 -0.61 -1.27
C ASN A 8 -45.47 -0.62 -1.34
N PHE A 9 -44.87 0.47 -0.86
CA PHE A 9 -43.51 0.92 -1.10
C PHE A 9 -42.45 0.22 -0.20
N SER A 10 -42.72 -0.96 0.35
CA SER A 10 -41.99 -1.43 1.55
C SER A 10 -41.57 -2.90 1.61
N ASP A 11 -41.77 -3.70 0.56
CA ASP A 11 -41.37 -5.12 0.59
C ASP A 11 -40.07 -5.33 -0.21
N GLY A 12 -38.94 -5.27 0.51
CA GLY A 12 -37.85 -6.23 0.40
C GLY A 12 -36.95 -6.21 -0.85
N TYR A 13 -35.83 -5.49 -0.74
CA TYR A 13 -34.58 -5.89 -1.37
C TYR A 13 -33.47 -5.76 -0.31
N ASP A 14 -33.15 -6.88 0.34
CA ASP A 14 -31.88 -7.05 1.04
C ASP A 14 -30.77 -7.08 -0.03
N PHE A 15 -30.09 -5.95 -0.22
CA PHE A 15 -28.93 -5.83 -1.09
C PHE A 15 -27.72 -6.38 -0.33
N ASP A 16 -27.19 -7.48 -0.82
CA ASP A 16 -26.22 -8.33 -0.14
C ASP A 16 -24.99 -7.54 0.33
N ASP A 17 -24.64 -7.76 1.59
CA ASP A 17 -23.55 -7.15 2.37
C ASP A 17 -22.20 -7.14 1.59
N GLU A 18 -21.63 -5.94 1.43
CA GLU A 18 -20.38 -5.67 0.71
C GLU A 18 -19.18 -6.43 1.33
N PHE A 19 -18.90 -7.63 0.82
CA PHE A 19 -17.62 -8.34 1.04
C PHE A 19 -16.46 -7.61 0.33
N GLY A 20 -16.09 -6.43 0.81
CA GLY A 20 -15.05 -5.55 0.27
C GLY A 20 -14.00 -5.16 1.29
N GLY A 21 -13.54 -6.10 2.13
CA GLY A 21 -12.52 -5.85 3.17
C GLY A 21 -11.15 -5.49 2.58
N GLN A 22 -10.90 -4.21 2.28
CA GLN A 22 -9.60 -3.72 1.81
C GLN A 22 -8.61 -3.62 2.97
N LYS A 23 -7.77 -4.66 3.15
CA LYS A 23 -6.64 -4.59 4.11
C LYS A 23 -5.59 -3.62 3.57
N LYS A 24 -5.52 -2.41 4.14
CA LYS A 24 -4.47 -1.43 3.83
C LYS A 24 -3.10 -2.02 4.13
N ILE A 25 -2.33 -2.34 3.09
CA ILE A 25 -0.96 -2.85 3.23
C ILE A 25 -0.09 -1.71 3.79
N LYS A 26 0.51 -1.91 4.96
CA LYS A 26 1.43 -0.93 5.54
C LYS A 26 2.74 -0.93 4.73
N PRO A 27 3.31 0.23 4.39
CA PRO A 27 4.57 0.28 3.66
C PRO A 27 5.69 -0.33 4.52
N ILE A 28 6.38 -1.33 3.95
CA ILE A 28 7.53 -1.97 4.58
C ILE A 28 8.65 -0.95 4.66
N LYS A 29 8.94 -0.45 5.87
CA LYS A 29 10.12 0.38 6.11
C LYS A 29 11.35 -0.52 5.97
N LYS A 30 12.22 -0.23 5.00
CA LYS A 30 13.50 -0.93 4.87
C LYS A 30 14.26 -0.75 6.19
N ALA A 31 14.57 -1.87 6.86
CA ALA A 31 15.33 -1.89 8.11
C ALA A 31 16.81 -1.53 7.91
N THR A 32 17.27 -1.42 6.67
CA THR A 32 18.63 -1.00 6.37
C THR A 32 18.81 0.47 6.78
N PRO A 33 19.83 0.81 7.59
CA PRO A 33 20.17 2.19 7.86
C PRO A 33 20.41 2.90 6.52
N LYS A 34 19.80 4.08 6.34
CA LYS A 34 20.07 4.93 5.19
C LYS A 34 21.50 5.45 5.34
N ILE A 35 22.47 4.67 4.88
CA ILE A 35 23.87 5.09 4.90
C ILE A 35 24.00 6.26 3.93
N GLY A 36 24.54 7.37 4.44
CA GLY A 36 24.73 8.56 3.62
C GLY A 36 25.77 8.28 2.54
N ARG A 37 25.64 8.95 1.39
CA ARG A 37 26.59 8.81 0.27
C ARG A 37 28.04 9.08 0.69
N ASN A 38 28.26 9.92 1.70
CA ASN A 38 29.60 10.33 2.14
C ASN A 38 30.15 9.49 3.29
N ASP A 39 29.33 8.65 3.94
CA ASP A 39 29.75 7.80 5.05
C ASP A 39 30.75 6.72 4.63
N PRO A 40 31.57 6.21 5.56
CA PRO A 40 32.43 5.06 5.28
C PRO A 40 31.61 3.85 4.84
N CYS A 41 32.08 3.14 3.81
CA CYS A 41 31.39 1.95 3.31
C CYS A 41 31.38 0.84 4.38
N PRO A 42 30.21 0.23 4.67
CA PRO A 42 30.12 -0.88 5.63
C PRO A 42 30.81 -2.16 5.14
N CYS A 43 31.27 -2.17 3.88
CA CYS A 43 32.06 -3.23 3.27
C CYS A 43 33.54 -3.26 3.72
N GLY A 44 33.97 -2.33 4.58
CA GLY A 44 35.34 -2.32 5.11
C GLY A 44 36.41 -1.81 4.13
N SER A 45 36.02 -1.26 2.98
CA SER A 45 36.96 -0.82 1.94
C SER A 45 37.67 0.50 2.23
N GLY A 46 37.33 1.18 3.33
CA GLY A 46 37.84 2.52 3.67
C GLY A 46 37.38 3.65 2.72
N LYS A 47 36.61 3.32 1.68
CA LYS A 47 36.09 4.28 0.69
C LYS A 47 34.73 4.83 1.14
N LYS A 48 34.42 6.07 0.74
CA LYS A 48 33.08 6.65 0.91
C LYS A 48 32.05 5.79 0.19
N TYR A 49 30.86 5.62 0.76
CA TYR A 49 29.78 4.77 0.23
C TYR A 49 29.49 5.06 -1.24
N LYS A 50 29.41 6.34 -1.65
CA LYS A 50 29.20 6.77 -3.04
C LYS A 50 30.26 6.31 -4.05
N HIS A 51 31.46 5.95 -3.59
CA HIS A 51 32.55 5.47 -4.44
C HIS A 51 32.78 3.96 -4.32
N CYS A 52 31.95 3.26 -3.54
CA CYS A 52 32.03 1.82 -3.32
C CYS A 52 30.66 1.17 -3.57
N CYS A 53 30.04 0.54 -2.56
CA CYS A 53 28.73 -0.11 -2.70
C CYS A 53 27.61 0.82 -3.22
N GLY A 54 27.70 2.12 -2.93
CA GLY A 54 26.76 3.14 -3.38
C GLY A 54 27.08 3.76 -4.75
N LYS A 55 28.07 3.25 -5.50
CA LYS A 55 28.45 3.79 -6.82
C LYS A 55 27.36 3.61 -7.87
N ASN A 56 26.59 2.52 -7.78
CA ASN A 56 25.54 2.16 -8.75
C ASN A 56 24.11 2.28 -8.19
N ILE A 57 23.97 2.82 -6.98
CA ILE A 57 22.65 3.06 -6.38
C ILE A 57 22.21 4.44 -6.85
N LYS A 58 21.36 4.46 -7.87
CA LYS A 58 20.84 5.68 -8.53
C LYS A 58 19.70 6.28 -7.74
#